data_AF-A0A2S9G6I4-F1
#
_entry.id   AF-A0A2S9G6I4-F1
#
_cell.length_a   1.000
_cell.length_b   1.000
_cell.length_c   1.000
_cell.angle_alpha   90.00
_cell.angle_beta   90.00
_cell.angle_gamma   90.00
#
_symmetry.space_group_name_H-M   'P 1'
#
loop_
_entity.id
_entity.type
_entity.pdbx_description
1 polymer ?
#
loop_
_entity_poly.entity_id
_entity_poly.type
_entity_poly.pdbx_seq_one_letter_code
_entity_poly.pdbx_strand_id
1 'polypeptide(L)'
;VRGAINAAWDKLGGATGELGAPVADQTQDGEVITQRFSGGAITWDSAARKFTTEPAGLASQLAGLEVPGAEPPQAPPSTQASENP
;
A
#
# COMPACT_ATOMS: atom_id res chain seq x y z
N VAL A 1 10.45 8.31 -2.86
CA VAL A 1 9.31 7.54 -2.29
C VAL A 1 9.80 6.75 -1.09
N ARG A 2 9.12 6.79 0.06
CA ARG A 2 9.58 6.15 1.32
C ARG A 2 8.43 5.52 2.11
N GLY A 3 8.75 4.58 3.00
CA GLY A 3 7.79 4.00 3.95
C GLY A 3 6.66 3.21 3.28
N ALA A 4 5.44 3.35 3.81
CA ALA A 4 4.24 2.67 3.33
C ALA A 4 3.98 2.90 1.83
N ILE A 5 4.18 4.12 1.33
CA ILE A 5 4.02 4.42 -0.10
C ILE A 5 5.06 3.70 -0.96
N ASN A 6 6.29 3.49 -0.46
CA ASN A 6 7.29 2.74 -1.23
C ASN A 6 6.91 1.26 -1.37
N ALA A 7 6.39 0.65 -0.31
CA ALA A 7 5.90 -0.73 -0.35
C ALA A 7 4.70 -0.87 -1.31
N ALA A 8 3.76 0.08 -1.27
CA ALA A 8 2.64 0.14 -2.19
C ALA A 8 3.11 0.30 -3.65
N TRP A 9 4.04 1.23 -3.89
CA TRP A 9 4.58 1.46 -5.23
C TRP A 9 5.32 0.23 -5.78
N ASP A 10 6.15 -0.41 -4.97
CA ASP A 10 6.85 -1.66 -5.32
C ASP A 10 5.87 -2.78 -5.69
N LYS A 11 4.82 -2.98 -4.87
CA LYS A 11 3.76 -3.97 -5.12
C LYS A 11 3.04 -3.77 -6.45
N LEU A 12 2.88 -2.52 -6.89
CA LEU A 12 2.23 -2.15 -8.15
C LEU A 12 3.16 -2.21 -9.37
N GLY A 13 4.39 -2.69 -9.21
CA GLY A 13 5.38 -2.81 -10.29
C GLY A 13 6.36 -1.63 -10.38
N GLY A 14 6.36 -0.73 -9.40
CA GLY A 14 7.32 0.36 -9.28
C GLY A 14 7.37 1.26 -10.51
N ALA A 15 8.58 1.63 -10.91
CA ALA A 15 8.82 2.53 -12.05
C ALA A 15 8.40 1.93 -13.41
N THR A 16 8.31 0.60 -13.49
CA THR A 16 7.89 -0.13 -14.68
C THR A 16 6.41 -0.51 -14.68
N GLY A 17 5.71 -0.27 -13.57
CA GLY A 17 4.29 -0.56 -13.39
C GLY A 17 3.40 0.57 -13.88
N GLU A 18 2.09 0.42 -13.65
CA GLU A 18 1.05 1.35 -14.15
C GLU A 18 1.20 2.79 -13.59
N LEU A 19 1.77 2.94 -12.39
CA LEU A 19 2.06 4.26 -11.81
C LEU A 19 3.31 4.93 -12.42
N GLY A 20 4.30 4.17 -12.84
CA GLY A 20 5.57 4.70 -13.33
C GLY A 20 6.43 5.40 -12.25
N ALA A 21 7.33 6.27 -12.69
CA ALA A 21 8.24 7.00 -11.81
C ALA A 21 7.53 8.10 -11.00
N PRO A 22 8.02 8.43 -9.78
CA PRO A 22 7.54 9.58 -9.02
C PRO A 22 7.85 10.87 -9.80
N VAL A 23 6.83 11.74 -9.93
CA VAL A 23 6.94 13.02 -10.66
C VAL A 23 6.83 14.23 -9.72
N ALA A 24 6.50 14.01 -8.46
CA ALA A 24 6.51 15.04 -7.43
C ALA A 24 7.17 14.52 -6.15
N ASP A 25 7.39 15.44 -5.23
CA ASP A 25 7.80 15.11 -3.88
C ASP A 25 6.63 14.56 -3.06
N GLN A 26 6.96 13.74 -2.07
CA GLN A 26 5.98 13.24 -1.11
C GLN A 26 5.52 14.39 -0.21
N THR A 27 4.22 14.63 -0.14
CA THR A 27 3.61 15.59 0.78
C THR A 27 2.94 14.84 1.92
N GLN A 28 3.13 15.30 3.15
CA GLN A 28 2.47 14.75 4.33
C GLN A 28 1.62 15.84 4.99
N ASP A 29 0.32 15.58 5.09
CA ASP A 29 -0.66 16.43 5.74
C ASP A 29 -1.25 15.68 6.93
N GLY A 30 -0.70 15.94 8.12
CA GLY A 30 -1.02 15.17 9.33
C GLY A 30 -0.70 13.69 9.17
N GLU A 31 -1.75 12.86 9.13
CA GLU A 31 -1.71 11.41 8.97
C GLU A 31 -1.85 10.96 7.50
N VAL A 32 -2.13 11.89 6.59
CA VAL A 32 -2.30 11.59 5.17
C VAL A 32 -1.02 11.92 4.43
N ILE A 33 -0.41 10.90 3.82
CA ILE A 33 0.77 11.04 2.98
C ILE A 33 0.34 10.88 1.53
N THR A 34 0.67 11.84 0.67
CA THR A 34 0.38 11.78 -0.77
C THR A 34 1.67 11.82 -1.57
N GLN A 35 1.74 11.01 -2.61
CA GLN A 35 2.84 10.93 -3.55
C GLN A 35 2.29 10.91 -4.98
N ARG A 36 2.81 11.75 -5.86
CA ARG A 36 2.39 11.79 -7.27
C ARG A 36 3.41 11.07 -8.16
N PHE A 37 2.88 10.28 -9.07
CA PHE A 37 3.61 9.49 -10.04
C PHE A 37 3.15 9.85 -11.45
N SER A 38 3.91 9.42 -12.46
CA SER A 38 3.63 9.78 -13.85
C SER A 38 2.28 9.22 -14.34
N GLY A 39 1.87 8.05 -13.84
CA GLY A 39 0.62 7.39 -14.20
C GLY A 39 -0.49 7.55 -13.16
N GLY A 40 -0.29 8.36 -12.12
CA GLY A 40 -1.25 8.42 -11.02
C GLY A 40 -0.76 9.09 -9.74
N ALA A 41 -1.48 8.85 -8.65
CA ALA A 41 -1.05 9.26 -7.32
C ALA A 41 -1.33 8.14 -6.31
N ILE A 42 -0.50 8.02 -5.28
CA ILE A 42 -0.74 7.18 -4.11
C ILE A 42 -0.93 8.09 -2.91
N THR A 43 -2.03 7.89 -2.19
CA THR A 43 -2.32 8.50 -0.91
C THR A 43 -2.36 7.40 0.15
N TRP A 44 -1.53 7.50 1.17
CA TRP A 44 -1.54 6.62 2.33
C TRP A 44 -2.08 7.38 3.53
N ASP A 45 -3.19 6.90 4.07
CA ASP A 45 -3.74 7.40 5.32
C ASP A 45 -3.20 6.53 6.46
N SER A 46 -2.37 7.09 7.34
CA SER A 46 -1.80 6.35 8.47
C SER A 46 -2.80 6.10 9.60
N ALA A 47 -3.85 6.92 9.69
CA ALA A 47 -4.90 6.80 10.70
C ALA A 47 -5.79 5.58 10.39
N ALA A 48 -6.27 5.50 9.15
CA ALA A 48 -7.07 4.41 8.61
C ALA A 48 -6.21 3.25 8.09
N ARG A 49 -4.88 3.44 8.01
CA ARG A 49 -3.90 2.50 7.44
C ARG A 49 -4.32 2.02 6.05
N LYS A 50 -4.83 2.95 5.25
CA LYS A 50 -5.45 2.66 3.95
C LYS A 50 -4.66 3.31 2.82
N PHE A 51 -4.36 2.50 1.81
CA PHE A 51 -3.85 3.01 0.54
C PHE A 51 -5.00 3.38 -0.38
N THR A 52 -4.92 4.58 -0.94
CA THR A 52 -5.75 5.05 -2.02
C THR A 52 -4.83 5.37 -3.19
N THR A 53 -5.26 5.06 -4.40
CA THR A 53 -4.52 5.42 -5.60
C THR A 53 -5.46 6.01 -6.62
N GLU A 54 -4.94 6.84 -7.49
CA GLU A 54 -5.61 7.20 -8.73
C GLU A 54 -4.75 6.69 -9.88
N PRO A 55 -5.28 5.82 -10.76
CA PRO A 55 -6.66 5.29 -10.76
C PRO A 55 -6.96 4.33 -9.59
N ALA A 56 -8.23 4.28 -9.17
CA ALA A 56 -8.70 3.49 -8.01
C ALA A 56 -8.53 1.97 -8.16
N GLY A 57 -8.36 1.48 -9.40
CA GLY A 57 -8.11 0.06 -9.66
C GLY A 57 -6.85 -0.47 -8.97
N LEU A 58 -5.80 0.36 -8.91
CA LEU A 58 -4.53 -0.03 -8.28
C LEU A 58 -4.69 -0.09 -6.74
N ALA A 59 -5.55 0.75 -6.15
CA ALA A 59 -5.82 0.77 -4.73
C ALA A 59 -6.42 -0.55 -4.26
N SER A 60 -7.27 -1.17 -5.09
CA SER A 60 -7.85 -2.49 -4.83
C SER A 60 -6.78 -3.58 -4.74
N GLN A 61 -5.68 -3.47 -5.50
CA GLN A 61 -4.55 -4.41 -5.42
C GLN A 61 -3.73 -4.21 -4.13
N LEU A 62 -3.73 -2.98 -3.59
CA LEU A 62 -3.08 -2.63 -2.33
C LEU A 62 -3.94 -2.86 -1.09
N ALA A 63 -5.27 -3.01 -1.26
CA ALA A 63 -6.18 -3.21 -0.14
C ALA A 63 -5.90 -4.50 0.67
N GLY A 64 -5.20 -5.47 0.07
CA GLY A 64 -4.69 -6.68 0.75
C GLY A 64 -3.21 -6.62 1.13
N LEU A 65 -2.53 -5.49 0.92
CA LEU A 65 -1.15 -5.31 1.33
C LEU A 65 -1.11 -5.01 2.83
N GLU A 66 -0.83 -6.04 3.64
CA GLU A 66 -0.57 -5.89 5.06
C GLU A 66 0.72 -5.08 5.25
N VAL A 67 0.59 -3.85 5.76
CA VAL A 67 1.76 -3.09 6.22
C VAL A 67 2.18 -3.69 7.56
N PRO A 68 3.39 -4.26 7.70
CA PRO A 68 3.82 -4.86 8.97
C PRO A 68 3.75 -3.82 10.09
N GLY A 69 2.89 -4.07 11.10
CA GLY A 69 2.54 -3.14 12.17
C GLY A 69 1.03 -2.89 12.35
N ALA A 70 0.20 -3.43 11.45
CA ALA A 70 -1.25 -3.39 11.53
C ALA A 70 -1.82 -4.81 11.61
N GLU A 71 -1.69 -5.45 12.77
CA GLU A 71 -2.55 -6.59 13.07
C GLU A 71 -4.01 -6.09 13.00
N PRO A 72 -4.86 -6.62 12.09
CA PRO A 72 -6.28 -6.66 12.40
C PRO A 72 -6.46 -7.44 13.71
N PRO A 73 -7.58 -7.33 14.44
CA PRO A 73 -7.95 -8.41 15.35
C PRO A 73 -8.10 -9.64 14.46
N GLN A 74 -7.02 -10.42 14.32
CA GLN A 74 -7.06 -11.71 13.68
C GLN A 74 -8.11 -12.49 14.47
N ALA A 75 -9.24 -12.77 13.82
CA ALA A 75 -9.91 -14.04 14.08
C ALA A 75 -8.79 -15.10 14.10
N PRO A 76 -8.75 -15.98 15.12
CA PRO A 76 -7.59 -16.80 15.42
C PRO A 76 -7.12 -17.49 14.13
N PRO A 77 -5.81 -17.64 13.92
CA PRO A 77 -5.29 -18.33 12.75
C PRO A 77 -5.99 -19.68 12.70
N SER A 78 -6.82 -19.88 11.67
CA SER A 78 -7.37 -21.19 11.40
C SER A 78 -6.17 -22.08 11.18
N THR A 79 -5.96 -22.93 12.17
CA THR A 79 -4.98 -24.00 12.27
C THR A 79 -4.75 -24.64 10.92
N GLN A 80 -3.78 -24.15 10.16
CA GLN A 80 -3.15 -24.94 9.12
C GLN A 80 -1.97 -25.66 9.78
N ALA A 81 -2.31 -26.48 10.78
CA ALA A 81 -1.48 -27.59 11.18
C ALA A 81 -1.53 -28.57 10.00
N SER A 82 -0.55 -28.44 9.12
CA SER A 82 -0.09 -29.57 8.31
C SER A 82 0.52 -30.59 9.27
N GLU A 83 -0.31 -31.28 10.04
CA GLU A 83 0.08 -32.51 10.69
C GLU A 83 -0.11 -33.63 9.66
N ASN A 84 0.98 -33.90 8.93
CA ASN A 84 1.23 -35.19 8.31
C ASN A 84 2.40 -35.82 9.10
N PRO A 85 2.18 -36.98 9.72
CA PRO A 85 2.68 -38.20 9.09
C PRO A 85 1.60 -39.24 8.78
#